data_AF-A0A6P1CMV8-F1
#
_entry.id   AF-A0A6P1CMV8-F1
#
_cell.length_a   1.000
_cell.length_b   1.000
_cell.length_c   1.000
_cell.angle_alpha   90.00
_cell.angle_beta   90.00
_cell.angle_gamma   90.00
#
_symmetry.space_group_name_H-M   'P 1'
#
loop_
_entity.id
_entity.type
_entity.pdbx_description
1 polymer ?
#
loop_
_entity_poly.entity_id
_entity_poly.type
_entity_poly.pdbx_seq_one_letter_code
_entity_poly.pdbx_strand_id
1 'polypeptide(L)'
;MEIPDLVDLIWLFEDEPTRQFDDLEWPVGLHSFHLTRGSQTVKFSLDPLAGEAYISLTTEGHEHTYLGRLRSLDRLSVDRDSSGHEGLRLWFLGDTNEPLTLQTKPRIRLAWDLKDLGAW
;
A
#
# COMPACT_ATOMS: atom_id res chain seq x y z
N MET A 1 -6.29 12.57 -5.89
CA MET A 1 -5.87 11.16 -5.91
C MET A 1 -7.10 10.29 -6.01
N GLU A 2 -7.08 9.30 -6.90
CA GLU A 2 -8.10 8.26 -6.97
C GLU A 2 -7.77 7.15 -5.96
N ILE A 3 -8.72 6.77 -5.10
CA ILE A 3 -8.51 5.73 -4.08
C ILE A 3 -9.66 4.73 -4.06
N PRO A 4 -9.40 3.46 -3.69
CA PRO A 4 -10.47 2.50 -3.41
C PRO A 4 -11.30 2.94 -2.22
N ASP A 5 -12.53 2.42 -2.15
CA ASP A 5 -13.37 2.60 -0.96
C ASP A 5 -12.71 1.92 0.24
N LEU A 6 -12.98 2.46 1.44
CA LEU A 6 -12.43 1.91 2.68
C LEU A 6 -12.75 0.41 2.84
N VAL A 7 -13.95 0.00 2.44
CA VAL A 7 -14.38 -1.41 2.52
C VAL A 7 -13.52 -2.34 1.66
N ASP A 8 -13.01 -1.88 0.51
CA ASP A 8 -12.12 -2.67 -0.33
C ASP A 8 -10.73 -2.83 0.28
N LEU A 9 -10.24 -1.79 0.97
CA LEU A 9 -8.97 -1.82 1.69
C LEU A 9 -9.07 -2.72 2.92
N ILE A 10 -10.15 -2.61 3.70
CA ILE A 10 -10.43 -3.50 4.84
C ILE A 10 -10.49 -4.95 4.35
N TRP A 11 -11.18 -5.21 3.24
CA TRP A 11 -11.24 -6.55 2.66
C TRP A 11 -9.85 -7.09 2.28
N LEU A 12 -8.99 -6.25 1.69
CA LEU A 12 -7.67 -6.65 1.24
C LEU A 12 -6.69 -6.93 2.39
N PHE A 13 -6.75 -6.12 3.44
CA PHE A 13 -5.89 -6.24 4.63
C PHE A 13 -6.48 -7.14 5.73
N GLU A 14 -7.75 -7.54 5.57
CA GLU A 14 -8.48 -8.42 6.49
C GLU A 14 -8.69 -7.80 7.89
N ASP A 15 -8.54 -6.47 8.02
CA ASP A 15 -8.68 -5.73 9.28
C ASP A 15 -9.01 -4.24 9.05
N GLU A 16 -9.57 -3.59 10.07
CA GLU A 16 -9.78 -2.13 10.07
C GLU A 16 -8.46 -1.37 10.23
N PRO A 17 -8.29 -0.20 9.59
CA PRO A 17 -7.09 0.59 9.78
C PRO A 17 -7.07 1.23 11.18
N THR A 18 -5.88 1.31 11.77
CA THR A 18 -5.66 2.19 12.92
C THR A 18 -5.50 3.63 12.45
N ARG A 19 -6.04 4.58 13.23
CA ARG A 19 -5.99 6.01 12.93
C ARG A 19 -4.88 6.66 13.75
N GLN A 20 -4.20 7.66 13.19
CA GLN A 20 -3.24 8.46 13.97
C GLN A 20 -3.95 9.38 14.96
N PHE A 21 -5.11 9.91 14.57
CA PHE A 21 -5.93 10.80 15.38
C PHE A 21 -7.37 10.30 15.33
N ASP A 22 -8.02 10.18 16.49
CA ASP A 22 -9.34 9.55 16.62
C ASP A 22 -10.48 10.37 16.01
N ASP A 23 -10.29 11.68 15.85
CA ASP A 23 -11.26 12.64 15.31
C ASP A 23 -11.24 12.75 13.78
N LEU A 24 -10.26 12.14 13.12
CA LEU A 24 -10.16 12.13 11.66
C LEU A 24 -10.74 10.83 11.11
N GLU A 25 -11.79 10.96 10.30
CA GLU A 25 -12.42 9.86 9.60
C GLU A 25 -11.85 9.70 8.18
N TRP A 26 -11.94 8.49 7.63
CA TRP A 26 -11.58 8.23 6.24
C TRP A 26 -12.33 9.17 5.29
N PRO A 27 -11.68 9.78 4.29
CA PRO A 27 -10.30 9.57 3.86
C PRO A 27 -9.30 10.63 4.39
N VAL A 28 -9.54 11.22 5.56
CA VAL A 28 -8.73 12.31 6.13
C VAL A 28 -7.73 11.79 7.15
N GLY A 29 -6.47 12.18 7.02
CA GLY A 29 -5.41 11.81 7.96
C GLY A 29 -4.85 10.41 7.73
N LEU A 30 -3.85 10.06 8.53
CA LEU A 30 -3.07 8.85 8.35
C LEU A 30 -3.80 7.61 8.88
N HIS A 31 -4.14 6.70 7.97
CA HIS A 31 -4.77 5.41 8.24
C HIS A 31 -3.77 4.28 8.00
N SER A 32 -3.57 3.40 8.99
CA SER A 32 -2.57 2.33 8.94
C SER A 32 -3.23 0.95 8.96
N PHE A 33 -3.10 0.24 7.84
CA PHE A 33 -3.54 -1.14 7.67
C PHE A 33 -2.41 -2.10 8.02
N HIS A 34 -2.75 -3.22 8.66
CA HIS A 34 -1.79 -4.24 9.05
C HIS A 34 -2.28 -5.60 8.55
N LEU A 35 -1.37 -6.38 7.98
CA LEU A 35 -1.66 -7.75 7.58
C LEU A 35 -0.46 -8.63 7.89
N THR A 36 -0.72 -9.78 8.52
CA THR A 36 0.29 -10.81 8.76
C THR A 36 -0.05 -12.06 7.96
N ARG A 37 0.92 -12.61 7.25
CA ARG A 37 0.77 -13.85 6.49
C ARG A 37 2.05 -14.69 6.60
N GLY A 38 1.93 -15.87 7.21
CA GLY A 38 3.09 -16.67 7.56
C GLY A 38 3.98 -15.93 8.57
N SER A 39 5.28 -15.83 8.29
CA SER A 39 6.24 -15.09 9.13
C SER A 39 6.36 -13.61 8.77
N GLN A 40 5.67 -13.15 7.73
CA GLN A 40 5.77 -11.77 7.23
C GLN A 40 4.59 -10.93 7.69
N THR A 41 4.88 -9.67 8.03
CA THR A 41 3.87 -8.66 8.33
C THR A 41 4.12 -7.44 7.45
N VAL A 42 3.06 -6.88 6.88
CA VAL A 42 3.09 -5.56 6.23
C VAL A 42 2.30 -4.57 7.07
N LYS A 43 2.85 -3.37 7.20
CA LYS A 43 2.11 -2.17 7.59
C LYS A 43 2.07 -1.21 6.41
N PHE A 44 0.86 -0.88 5.98
CA PHE A 44 0.62 0.12 4.95
C PHE A 44 -0.10 1.31 5.55
N SER A 45 0.55 2.47 5.56
CA SER A 45 -0.07 3.71 6.03
C SER A 45 -0.33 4.65 4.86
N LEU A 46 -1.51 5.25 4.82
CA LEU A 46 -1.96 6.15 3.75
C LEU A 46 -2.59 7.40 4.35
N ASP A 47 -2.18 8.57 3.87
CA ASP A 47 -2.92 9.83 4.00
C ASP A 47 -3.48 10.20 2.62
N PRO A 48 -4.78 9.95 2.38
CA PRO A 48 -5.35 10.17 1.07
C PRO A 48 -5.38 11.63 0.61
N LEU A 49 -5.54 12.55 1.55
CA LEU A 49 -5.62 13.98 1.24
C LEU A 49 -4.24 14.56 0.93
N ALA A 50 -3.21 14.09 1.64
CA ALA A 50 -1.83 14.47 1.37
C ALA A 50 -1.22 13.75 0.15
N GLY A 51 -1.82 12.64 -0.31
CA GLY A 51 -1.27 11.81 -1.38
C GLY A 51 0.04 11.13 -0.96
N GLU A 52 0.11 10.69 0.29
CA GLU A 52 1.30 10.13 0.91
C GLU A 52 1.06 8.72 1.44
N ALA A 53 2.03 7.83 1.23
CA ALA A 53 2.01 6.52 1.85
C ALA A 53 3.35 6.10 2.45
N TYR A 54 3.28 5.10 3.31
CA TYR A 54 4.42 4.47 3.98
C TYR A 54 4.19 2.96 3.95
N ILE A 55 5.24 2.20 3.66
CA ILE A 55 5.19 0.74 3.66
C ILE A 55 6.33 0.22 4.54
N SER A 56 6.00 -0.62 5.52
CA SER A 56 7.02 -1.41 6.21
C SER A 56 6.73 -2.90 6.11
N LEU A 57 7.80 -3.69 5.96
CA LEU A 57 7.76 -5.13 6.00
C LEU A 57 8.62 -5.64 7.15
N THR A 58 8.03 -6.54 7.91
CA THR A 58 8.62 -7.17 9.09
C THR A 58 8.62 -8.67 8.88
N THR A 59 9.65 -9.35 9.37
CA THR A 59 9.71 -10.81 9.44
C THR A 59 10.18 -11.22 10.82
N GLU A 60 9.43 -12.11 11.48
CA GLU A 60 9.74 -12.55 12.86
C GLU A 60 9.92 -11.37 13.84
N GLY A 61 9.12 -10.31 13.68
CA GLY A 61 9.19 -9.12 14.53
C GLY A 61 10.30 -8.11 14.18
N HIS A 62 11.16 -8.40 13.20
CA HIS A 62 12.21 -7.49 12.75
C HIS A 62 11.86 -6.82 11.42
N GLU A 63 11.86 -5.49 11.39
CA GLU A 63 11.70 -4.72 10.16
C GLU A 63 12.91 -4.94 9.24
N HIS A 64 12.65 -5.36 8.00
CA HIS A 64 13.70 -5.56 7.00
C HIS A 64 13.52 -4.67 5.76
N THR A 65 12.34 -4.05 5.59
CA THR A 65 12.11 -3.09 4.51
C THR A 65 11.23 -1.97 5.03
N TYR A 66 11.66 -0.74 4.76
CA TYR A 66 10.89 0.45 5.03
C TYR A 66 10.96 1.38 3.81
N LEU A 67 9.83 1.58 3.15
CA LEU A 67 9.65 2.64 2.17
C LEU A 67 8.98 3.82 2.84
N GLY A 68 9.82 4.76 3.26
CA GLY A 68 9.39 6.00 3.90
C GLY A 68 8.78 6.98 2.90
N ARG A 69 7.80 7.75 3.37
CA ARG A 69 7.10 8.87 2.71
C ARG A 69 7.13 8.83 1.18
N LEU A 70 6.43 7.86 0.63
CA LEU A 70 6.08 7.78 -0.78
C LEU A 70 5.11 8.93 -1.08
N ARG A 71 5.59 9.96 -1.80
CA ARG A 71 4.79 11.17 -2.11
C ARG A 71 4.25 11.13 -3.52
N SER A 72 3.33 12.05 -3.78
CA SER A 72 2.79 12.29 -5.13
C SER A 72 2.02 11.07 -5.66
N LEU A 73 1.32 10.36 -4.78
CA LEU A 73 0.41 9.30 -5.19
C LEU A 73 -0.75 9.90 -5.99
N ASP A 74 -0.95 9.38 -7.20
CA ASP A 74 -2.01 9.79 -8.11
C ASP A 74 -3.23 8.90 -8.01
N ARG A 75 -2.97 7.58 -7.94
CA ARG A 75 -4.00 6.56 -7.90
C ARG A 75 -3.58 5.36 -7.08
N LEU A 76 -4.50 4.86 -6.25
CA LEU A 76 -4.43 3.52 -5.68
C LEU A 76 -5.50 2.67 -6.33
N SER A 77 -5.18 1.41 -6.60
CA SER A 77 -6.14 0.44 -7.12
C SER A 77 -5.91 -0.91 -6.46
N VAL A 78 -7.00 -1.59 -6.12
CA VAL A 78 -6.96 -2.98 -5.70
C VAL A 78 -6.87 -3.85 -6.96
N ASP A 79 -5.92 -4.76 -6.97
CA ASP A 79 -5.70 -5.72 -8.04
C ASP A 79 -6.08 -7.12 -7.58
N ARG A 80 -6.81 -7.84 -8.44
CA ARG A 80 -7.28 -9.20 -8.19
C ARG A 80 -7.27 -9.96 -9.50
N ASP A 81 -6.69 -11.15 -9.50
CA ASP A 81 -6.73 -12.02 -10.68
C ASP A 81 -7.32 -13.40 -10.38
N SER A 82 -7.59 -14.15 -11.46
CA SER A 82 -8.15 -15.50 -11.39
C SER A 82 -7.19 -16.56 -10.83
N SER A 83 -5.91 -16.21 -10.63
CA SER A 83 -4.90 -17.10 -10.03
C SER A 83 -4.90 -17.05 -8.49
N GLY A 84 -5.71 -16.17 -7.90
CA GLY A 84 -5.75 -15.95 -6.45
C GLY A 84 -4.72 -14.91 -5.99
N HIS A 85 -4.15 -14.13 -6.91
CA HIS A 85 -3.38 -12.94 -6.57
C HIS A 85 -4.33 -11.83 -6.13
N GLU A 86 -3.98 -11.19 -5.02
CA GLU A 86 -4.65 -9.98 -4.53
C GLU A 86 -3.59 -9.00 -4.03
N GLY A 87 -3.78 -7.71 -4.29
CA GLY A 87 -2.85 -6.68 -3.85
C GLY A 87 -3.31 -5.25 -4.11
N LEU A 88 -2.41 -4.32 -3.83
CA LEU A 88 -2.51 -2.89 -4.10
C LEU A 88 -1.50 -2.48 -5.15
N ARG A 89 -1.95 -1.63 -6.07
CA ARG A 89 -1.09 -0.93 -7.03
C ARG A 89 -1.12 0.55 -6.70
N LEU A 90 0.07 1.12 -6.46
CA LEU A 90 0.30 2.52 -6.16
C LEU A 90 0.91 3.19 -7.39
N TRP A 91 0.18 4.14 -7.95
CA TRP A 91 0.59 4.92 -9.11
C TRP A 91 1.00 6.32 -8.66
N PHE A 92 2.12 6.81 -9.20
CA PHE A 92 2.69 8.11 -8.84
C PHE A 92 2.48 9.12 -9.97
N LEU A 93 2.23 10.38 -9.62
CA LEU A 93 2.09 11.49 -10.55
C LEU A 93 3.32 11.58 -11.46
N GLY A 94 3.11 11.58 -12.77
CA GLY A 94 4.18 11.67 -13.77
C GLY A 94 4.89 10.34 -14.05
N ASP A 95 4.56 9.26 -13.34
CA ASP A 95 5.04 7.91 -13.64
C ASP A 95 3.92 7.11 -14.32
N THR A 96 4.06 6.90 -15.62
CA THR A 96 3.00 6.30 -16.45
C THR A 96 3.15 4.81 -16.68
N ASN A 97 4.28 4.21 -16.31
CA ASN A 97 4.63 2.91 -16.87
C ASN A 97 4.36 1.76 -15.90
N GLU A 98 4.86 1.80 -14.67
CA GLU A 98 4.71 0.67 -13.74
C GLU A 98 4.43 1.12 -12.30
N PRO A 99 3.36 0.60 -11.66
CA PRO A 99 3.04 0.94 -10.29
C PRO A 99 3.98 0.23 -9.32
N LEU A 100 4.15 0.80 -8.13
CA LEU A 100 4.59 0.00 -7.00
C LEU A 100 3.47 -0.97 -6.61
N THR A 101 3.80 -2.24 -6.49
CA THR A 101 2.85 -3.31 -6.18
C THR A 101 3.09 -3.88 -4.79
N LEU A 102 2.04 -3.88 -3.97
CA LEU A 102 1.99 -4.57 -2.70
C LEU A 102 1.01 -5.73 -2.81
N GLN A 103 1.53 -6.94 -2.99
CA GLN A 103 0.76 -8.16 -2.97
C GLN A 103 0.45 -8.54 -1.51
N THR A 104 -0.80 -8.88 -1.25
CA THR A 104 -1.25 -9.38 0.06
C THR A 104 -1.51 -10.88 0.04
N LYS A 105 -1.91 -11.47 -1.10
CA LYS A 105 -2.14 -12.92 -1.26
C LYS A 105 -1.46 -13.52 -2.50
N PRO A 106 -1.03 -14.80 -2.44
CA PRO A 106 -1.05 -15.70 -1.29
C PRO A 106 0.08 -15.46 -0.28
N ARG A 107 1.04 -14.59 -0.60
CA ARG A 107 2.14 -14.17 0.27
C ARG A 107 2.30 -12.66 0.17
N ILE A 108 2.82 -12.04 1.22
CA ILE A 108 3.16 -10.63 1.19
C ILE A 108 4.37 -10.45 0.26
N ARG A 109 4.26 -9.54 -0.71
CA ARG A 109 5.38 -9.19 -1.59
C ARG A 109 5.29 -7.73 -1.98
N LEU A 110 6.44 -7.06 -1.94
CA LEU A 110 6.60 -5.72 -2.49
C LEU A 110 7.42 -5.85 -3.78
N ALA A 111 6.93 -5.25 -4.86
CA ALA A 111 7.64 -5.19 -6.13
C ALA A 111 7.51 -3.77 -6.71
N TRP A 112 8.63 -3.23 -7.14
CA TRP A 112 8.70 -1.94 -7.80
C TRP A 112 9.74 -2.04 -8.90
N ASP A 113 9.25 -2.21 -10.12
CA ASP A 113 10.10 -2.25 -11.30
C ASP A 113 10.46 -0.80 -11.64
N LEU A 114 11.68 -0.40 -11.27
CA LEU A 114 12.19 0.93 -11.53
C LEU A 114 12.70 0.98 -12.97
N LYS A 115 12.38 2.06 -13.68
CA LYS A 115 12.93 2.30 -15.03
C LYS A 115 14.46 2.22 -15.02
N ASP A 116 15.00 1.69 -16.11
CA ASP A 116 16.41 1.85 -16.43
C ASP A 116 16.78 3.34 -16.48
N LEU A 117 17.91 3.69 -15.85
CA LEU A 117 18.43 5.06 -15.85
C LEU A 117 18.57 5.57 -17.30
N GLY A 118 17.84 6.64 -17.65
CA GLY A 118 17.93 7.32 -18.95
C GLY A 118 16.73 7.16 -19.89
N ALA A 119 15.70 6.42 -19.50
CA ALA A 119 14.43 6.39 -20.24
C ALA A 119 13.54 7.60 -19.84
N TRP A 120 13.63 8.69 -20.62
CA TRP A 120 12.73 9.85 -20.53
C TRP A 120 11.50 9.65 -21.40
#